data_AF-A0A8C1WBP4-F1
#
_entry.id   AF-A0A8C1WBP4-F1
#
_cell.length_a   1.000
_cell.length_b   1.000
_cell.length_c   1.000
_cell.angle_alpha   90.00
_cell.angle_beta   90.00
_cell.angle_gamma   90.00
#
_symmetry.space_group_name_H-M   'P 1'
#
loop_
_entity.id
_entity.type
_entity.pdbx_description
1 polymer ?
#
loop_
_entity_poly.entity_id
_entity_poly.type
_entity_poly.pdbx_seq_one_letter_code
_entity_poly.pdbx_strand_id
1 'polypeptide(L)'
;MESVCEVSAELLQRLKYAIADPDPETQLIGEVFIQTKAVMEDVYRIYCYHHDEANAVLKSYEAQEDIQQHFRRCISALKKIYDQEGKPNLLDMGSLLIKPVQRVMKYPLLLAELWNATPTDHPDNRPLQEALTTVKIINININEFKRRKDIVLKYKRSDDETSLMGKLNKFNIHSIRKKSDRLTSYFKILTGVEPQVRDEEFDKEEKLFRSLEKAVRQLVKNISCYLLYTQEMISIAVQNAQDLEAIMKDPDKIDTNGFQHKRNGSDPYKQFKDQMEQLVLAPLSSLLGMFASPQKLIQKRYDKLLDYCSQLDSRSSKEEQGLAKKDYLALNGQLLEELRCFNRAVRTILNNCSICVVRLIRKLMEAAQPPVHQIPVPMSNFSEVQNSIMEELSNLGFFKENSQKLMERKVSFEKRDKKTVPEIPRQTEEQRAWLLEEYAGDRLYQLKRNCNACQEKDVSLLEGELVALLEDRDPMGSSSRWLVHTGSTQGYVYSSFLKAYNPQREVTERPDDFDNLSLFVSNSRSSSMRSFSSPYITPASAQDEPDPSEDQHVRH
;
A
#
# COMPACT_ATOMS: atom_id res chain seq x y z
N MET A 1 -24.69 -16.47 -27.76
CA MET A 1 -25.14 -17.48 -28.75
C MET A 1 -25.53 -16.79 -30.05
N GLU A 2 -26.37 -15.75 -29.99
CA GLU A 2 -26.81 -14.98 -31.17
C GLU A 2 -25.63 -14.49 -32.04
N SER A 3 -24.61 -13.87 -31.46
CA SER A 3 -23.43 -13.43 -32.22
C SER A 3 -22.68 -14.58 -32.90
N VAL A 4 -22.67 -15.78 -32.31
CA VAL A 4 -22.09 -16.98 -32.94
C VAL A 4 -22.91 -17.40 -34.15
N CYS A 5 -24.24 -17.34 -34.05
CA CYS A 5 -25.13 -17.62 -35.16
C CYS A 5 -24.94 -16.61 -36.30
N GLU A 6 -24.84 -15.32 -35.99
CA GLU A 6 -24.60 -14.24 -36.96
C GLU A 6 -23.29 -14.45 -37.72
N VAL A 7 -22.18 -14.67 -37.00
CA VAL A 7 -20.87 -14.96 -37.63
C VAL A 7 -20.92 -16.23 -38.46
N SER A 8 -21.61 -17.27 -37.99
CA SER A 8 -21.75 -18.51 -38.75
C SER A 8 -22.61 -18.34 -40.01
N ALA A 9 -23.63 -17.49 -39.97
CA ALA A 9 -24.50 -17.19 -41.11
C ALA A 9 -23.75 -16.36 -42.15
N GLU A 10 -23.03 -15.33 -41.72
CA GLU A 10 -22.17 -14.50 -42.58
C GLU A 10 -21.08 -15.34 -43.25
N LEU A 11 -20.38 -16.19 -42.48
CA LEU A 11 -19.39 -17.10 -43.03
C LEU A 11 -20.00 -18.04 -44.08
N LEU A 12 -21.17 -18.61 -43.79
CA LEU A 12 -21.87 -19.47 -44.75
C LEU A 12 -22.23 -18.72 -46.03
N GLN A 13 -22.70 -17.47 -45.92
CA GLN A 13 -23.04 -16.64 -47.08
C GLN A 13 -21.81 -16.35 -47.94
N ARG A 14 -20.69 -15.96 -47.32
CA ARG A 14 -19.43 -15.73 -48.03
C ARG A 14 -18.89 -16.99 -48.71
N LEU A 15 -18.96 -18.13 -48.03
CA LEU A 15 -18.58 -19.42 -48.61
C LEU A 15 -19.44 -19.77 -49.81
N LYS A 16 -20.78 -19.59 -49.72
CA LYS A 16 -21.70 -19.81 -50.84
C LYS A 16 -21.37 -18.92 -52.03
N TYR A 17 -21.03 -17.65 -51.79
CA TYR A 17 -20.63 -16.73 -52.84
C TYR A 17 -19.29 -17.15 -53.49
N ALA A 18 -18.31 -17.55 -52.68
CA ALA A 18 -17.00 -17.99 -53.16
C ALA A 18 -17.05 -19.28 -54.01
N ILE A 19 -18.09 -20.11 -53.85
CA ILE A 19 -18.29 -21.33 -54.66
C ILE A 19 -19.42 -21.20 -55.69
N ALA A 20 -19.94 -19.98 -55.90
CA ALA A 20 -21.08 -19.76 -56.79
C ALA A 20 -20.71 -20.01 -58.27
N ASP A 21 -19.48 -19.69 -58.63
CA ASP A 21 -18.92 -19.98 -59.95
C ASP A 21 -18.37 -21.43 -59.96
N PRO A 22 -18.81 -22.28 -60.92
CA PRO A 22 -18.35 -23.66 -61.02
C PRO A 22 -16.89 -23.79 -61.50
N ASP A 23 -16.27 -22.73 -62.04
CA ASP A 23 -14.87 -22.75 -62.45
C ASP A 23 -13.95 -22.93 -61.22
N PRO A 24 -13.20 -24.05 -61.10
CA PRO A 24 -12.36 -24.31 -59.94
C PRO A 24 -11.40 -23.16 -59.61
N GLU A 25 -10.79 -22.54 -60.62
CA GLU A 25 -9.82 -21.44 -60.47
C GLU A 25 -10.40 -20.19 -59.78
N THR A 26 -11.73 -20.05 -59.80
CA THR A 26 -12.44 -18.92 -59.18
C THR A 26 -12.90 -19.20 -57.74
N GLN A 27 -12.76 -20.44 -57.27
CA GLN A 27 -13.22 -20.87 -55.95
C GLN A 27 -12.19 -20.54 -54.86
N LEU A 28 -12.24 -19.31 -54.37
CA LEU A 28 -11.27 -18.76 -53.40
C LEU A 28 -11.81 -18.80 -51.97
N ILE A 29 -11.66 -19.94 -51.30
CA ILE A 29 -12.18 -20.19 -49.94
C ILE A 29 -11.21 -19.70 -48.86
N GLY A 30 -9.89 -19.76 -49.10
CA GLY A 30 -8.88 -19.32 -48.14
C GLY A 30 -9.08 -17.88 -47.71
N GLU A 31 -9.32 -16.99 -48.67
CA GLU A 31 -9.52 -15.55 -48.45
C GLU A 31 -10.74 -15.26 -47.55
N VAL A 32 -11.82 -16.03 -47.68
CA VAL A 32 -13.03 -15.89 -46.84
C VAL A 32 -12.70 -16.07 -45.36
N PHE A 33 -11.88 -17.06 -45.02
CA PHE A 33 -11.47 -17.32 -43.64
C PHE A 33 -10.52 -16.25 -43.09
N ILE A 34 -9.60 -15.76 -43.93
CA ILE A 34 -8.66 -14.69 -43.56
C ILE A 34 -9.45 -13.41 -43.19
N GLN A 35 -10.41 -13.01 -44.03
CA GLN A 35 -11.24 -11.83 -43.81
C GLN A 35 -12.15 -11.94 -42.57
N THR A 36 -12.60 -13.16 -42.26
CA THR A 36 -13.52 -13.40 -41.13
C THR A 36 -12.77 -13.59 -39.80
N LYS A 37 -11.43 -13.66 -39.81
CA LYS A 37 -10.56 -13.96 -38.66
C LYS A 37 -10.94 -13.19 -37.38
N ALA A 38 -10.93 -11.85 -37.45
CA ALA A 38 -11.06 -11.01 -36.26
C ALA A 38 -12.42 -11.21 -35.57
N VAL A 39 -13.49 -11.16 -36.36
CA VAL A 39 -14.86 -11.33 -35.86
C VAL A 39 -15.08 -12.75 -35.33
N MET A 40 -14.55 -13.76 -36.02
CA MET A 40 -14.59 -15.15 -35.55
C MET A 40 -13.87 -15.30 -34.21
N GLU A 41 -12.65 -14.77 -34.08
CA GLU A 41 -11.89 -14.86 -32.83
C GLU A 41 -12.62 -14.18 -31.67
N ASP A 42 -13.10 -12.96 -31.85
CA ASP A 42 -13.76 -12.19 -30.78
C ASP A 42 -15.03 -12.88 -30.26
N VAL A 43 -15.86 -13.39 -31.18
CA VAL A 43 -17.14 -14.02 -30.82
C VAL A 43 -16.92 -15.40 -30.19
N TYR A 44 -16.10 -16.26 -30.81
CA TYR A 44 -15.87 -17.61 -30.26
C TYR A 44 -15.06 -17.58 -28.96
N ARG A 45 -14.15 -16.61 -28.77
CA ARG A 45 -13.44 -16.40 -27.49
C ARG A 45 -14.41 -16.19 -26.34
N ILE A 46 -15.39 -15.30 -26.51
CA ILE A 46 -16.39 -15.00 -25.47
C ILE A 46 -17.31 -16.21 -25.23
N TYR A 47 -17.74 -16.89 -26.29
CA TYR A 47 -18.61 -18.07 -26.15
C TYR A 47 -17.90 -19.20 -25.39
N CYS A 48 -16.69 -19.56 -25.80
CA CYS A 48 -15.89 -20.62 -25.17
C CYS A 48 -15.53 -20.29 -23.72
N TYR A 49 -15.30 -19.01 -23.41
CA TYR A 49 -15.04 -18.54 -22.05
C TYR A 49 -16.21 -18.81 -21.10
N HIS A 50 -17.45 -18.55 -21.52
CA HIS A 50 -18.64 -18.72 -20.68
C HIS A 50 -19.27 -20.12 -20.77
N HIS A 51 -18.82 -20.97 -21.69
CA HIS A 51 -19.45 -22.27 -21.95
C HIS A 51 -19.57 -23.16 -20.70
N ASP A 52 -18.54 -23.23 -19.87
CA ASP A 52 -18.55 -24.09 -18.67
C ASP A 52 -19.54 -23.57 -17.61
N GLU A 53 -19.68 -22.25 -17.48
CA GLU A 53 -20.67 -21.62 -16.59
C GLU A 53 -22.09 -21.83 -17.12
N ALA A 54 -22.29 -21.68 -18.44
CA ALA A 54 -23.57 -21.98 -19.07
C ALA A 54 -23.98 -23.44 -18.85
N ASN A 55 -23.03 -24.38 -18.94
CA ASN A 55 -23.28 -25.79 -18.61
C ASN A 55 -23.59 -26.01 -17.12
N ALA A 56 -22.93 -25.27 -16.21
CA ALA A 56 -23.24 -25.35 -14.79
C ALA A 56 -24.66 -24.85 -14.48
N VAL A 57 -25.07 -23.75 -15.11
CA VAL A 57 -26.44 -23.21 -15.01
C VAL A 57 -27.45 -24.17 -15.66
N LEU A 58 -27.13 -24.75 -16.82
CA LEU A 58 -27.98 -25.76 -17.45
C LEU A 58 -28.27 -26.93 -16.50
N LYS A 59 -27.25 -27.47 -15.81
CA LYS A 59 -27.44 -28.53 -14.80
C LYS A 59 -28.39 -28.11 -13.67
N SER A 60 -28.33 -26.85 -13.24
CA SER A 60 -29.26 -26.34 -12.22
C SER A 60 -30.71 -26.25 -12.71
N TYR A 61 -30.91 -25.98 -14.00
CA TYR A 61 -32.24 -25.98 -14.63
C TYR A 61 -32.74 -27.39 -14.93
N GLU A 62 -31.86 -28.31 -15.32
CA GLU A 62 -32.23 -29.71 -15.54
C GLU A 62 -32.65 -30.43 -14.25
N ALA A 63 -32.25 -29.90 -13.08
CA ALA A 63 -32.73 -30.35 -11.78
C ALA A 63 -34.18 -29.91 -11.46
N GLN A 64 -34.72 -28.94 -12.20
CA GLN A 64 -36.10 -28.47 -12.05
C GLN A 64 -36.99 -29.22 -13.06
N GLU A 65 -37.97 -29.98 -12.56
CA GLU A 65 -38.72 -30.94 -13.37
C GLU A 65 -39.59 -30.28 -14.46
N ASP A 66 -40.18 -29.13 -14.15
CA ASP A 66 -40.97 -28.30 -15.06
C ASP A 66 -40.13 -27.75 -16.22
N ILE A 67 -38.95 -27.19 -15.91
CA ILE A 67 -38.01 -26.67 -16.92
C ILE A 67 -37.44 -27.81 -17.75
N GLN A 68 -37.05 -28.93 -17.12
CA GLN A 68 -36.54 -30.10 -17.82
C GLN A 68 -37.61 -30.70 -18.76
N GLN A 69 -38.88 -30.71 -18.34
CA GLN A 69 -39.99 -31.13 -19.20
C GLN A 69 -40.17 -30.17 -20.39
N HIS A 70 -40.03 -28.86 -20.18
CA HIS A 70 -40.06 -27.88 -21.26
C HIS A 70 -38.93 -28.13 -22.28
N PHE A 71 -37.68 -28.31 -21.81
CA PHE A 71 -36.55 -28.63 -22.69
C PHE A 71 -36.78 -29.91 -23.50
N ARG A 72 -37.31 -30.98 -22.89
CA ARG A 72 -37.66 -32.21 -23.60
C ARG A 72 -38.67 -31.97 -24.72
N ARG A 73 -39.70 -31.14 -24.49
CA ARG A 73 -40.68 -30.78 -25.54
C ARG A 73 -40.02 -30.03 -26.69
N CYS A 74 -39.19 -29.03 -26.38
CA CYS A 74 -38.46 -28.26 -27.39
C CYS A 74 -37.49 -29.13 -28.20
N ILE A 75 -36.70 -29.97 -27.54
CA ILE A 75 -35.77 -30.90 -28.21
C ILE A 75 -36.53 -31.91 -29.07
N SER A 76 -37.67 -32.43 -28.60
CA SER A 76 -38.49 -33.34 -29.40
C SER A 76 -39.00 -32.68 -30.68
N ALA A 77 -39.42 -31.42 -30.62
CA ALA A 77 -39.80 -30.66 -31.80
C ALA A 77 -38.61 -30.45 -32.76
N LEU A 78 -37.44 -30.10 -32.22
CA LEU A 78 -36.22 -29.91 -33.02
C LEU A 78 -35.73 -31.23 -33.65
N LYS A 79 -35.84 -32.35 -32.94
CA LYS A 79 -35.44 -33.67 -33.42
C LYS A 79 -36.20 -34.05 -34.69
N LYS A 80 -37.49 -33.74 -34.78
CA LYS A 80 -38.29 -33.97 -36.00
C LYS A 80 -37.70 -33.26 -37.22
N ILE A 81 -37.22 -32.03 -37.04
CA ILE A 81 -36.56 -31.25 -38.11
C ILE A 81 -35.22 -31.90 -38.48
N TYR A 82 -34.43 -32.27 -37.48
CA TYR A 82 -33.13 -32.93 -37.69
C TYR A 82 -33.25 -34.29 -38.40
N ASP A 83 -34.27 -35.08 -38.07
CA ASP A 83 -34.56 -36.36 -38.71
C ASP A 83 -34.93 -36.17 -40.19
N GLN A 84 -35.72 -35.14 -40.51
CA GLN A 84 -36.07 -34.77 -41.89
C GLN A 84 -34.83 -34.34 -42.70
N GLU A 85 -33.84 -33.71 -42.07
CA GLU A 85 -32.57 -33.34 -42.69
C GLU A 85 -31.53 -34.48 -42.70
N GLY A 86 -31.87 -35.70 -42.26
CA GLY A 86 -30.96 -36.84 -42.22
C GLY A 86 -29.87 -36.74 -41.14
N LYS A 87 -30.13 -36.00 -40.04
CA LYS A 87 -29.18 -35.76 -38.94
C LYS A 87 -29.72 -36.27 -37.59
N PRO A 88 -29.83 -37.59 -37.36
CA PRO A 88 -30.55 -38.16 -36.22
C PRO A 88 -29.88 -37.95 -34.84
N ASN A 89 -28.64 -37.44 -34.80
CA ASN A 89 -27.80 -37.38 -33.60
C ASN A 89 -28.06 -36.16 -32.70
N LEU A 90 -29.32 -35.82 -32.46
CA LEU A 90 -29.71 -34.82 -31.46
C LEU A 90 -30.01 -35.52 -30.13
N LEU A 91 -29.20 -35.25 -29.10
CA LEU A 91 -29.23 -35.96 -27.82
C LEU A 91 -29.92 -35.15 -26.72
N ASP A 92 -29.39 -33.96 -26.42
CA ASP A 92 -29.89 -33.10 -25.33
C ASP A 92 -29.45 -31.62 -25.48
N MET A 93 -29.84 -30.75 -24.54
CA MET A 93 -29.49 -29.32 -24.56
C MET A 93 -27.98 -29.09 -24.46
N GLY A 94 -27.28 -29.86 -23.63
CA GLY A 94 -25.82 -29.78 -23.50
C GLY A 94 -25.10 -30.09 -24.83
N SER A 95 -25.60 -31.08 -25.56
CA SER A 95 -25.10 -31.50 -26.88
C SER A 95 -25.31 -30.43 -27.95
N LEU A 96 -26.26 -29.52 -27.77
CA LEU A 96 -26.46 -28.33 -28.63
C LEU A 96 -25.46 -27.23 -28.24
N LEU A 97 -25.33 -26.94 -26.94
CA LEU A 97 -24.45 -25.89 -26.43
C LEU A 97 -22.97 -26.13 -26.73
N ILE A 98 -22.53 -27.38 -26.84
CA ILE A 98 -21.14 -27.71 -27.18
C ILE A 98 -20.82 -27.56 -28.67
N LYS A 99 -21.83 -27.51 -29.56
CA LYS A 99 -21.61 -27.49 -31.02
C LYS A 99 -20.73 -26.34 -31.51
N PRO A 100 -20.89 -25.09 -31.03
CA PRO A 100 -19.98 -24.00 -31.42
C PRO A 100 -18.52 -24.26 -31.04
N VAL A 101 -18.28 -24.79 -29.83
CA VAL A 101 -16.93 -25.14 -29.37
C VAL A 101 -16.32 -26.21 -30.29
N GLN A 102 -17.10 -27.24 -30.62
CA GLN A 102 -16.66 -28.28 -31.56
C GLN A 102 -16.44 -27.73 -32.98
N ARG A 103 -17.27 -26.76 -33.41
CA ARG A 103 -17.23 -26.23 -34.78
C ARG A 103 -15.96 -25.44 -35.05
N VAL A 104 -15.57 -24.54 -34.13
CA VAL A 104 -14.34 -23.75 -34.30
C VAL A 104 -13.08 -24.62 -34.32
N MET A 105 -13.10 -25.76 -33.61
CA MET A 105 -12.03 -26.76 -33.64
C MET A 105 -11.99 -27.60 -34.92
N LYS A 106 -13.07 -27.66 -35.69
CA LYS A 106 -13.13 -28.42 -36.95
C LYS A 106 -12.57 -27.66 -38.15
N TYR A 107 -12.60 -26.34 -38.15
CA TYR A 107 -12.11 -25.55 -39.28
C TYR A 107 -10.64 -25.82 -39.66
N PRO A 108 -9.68 -25.97 -38.71
CA PRO A 108 -8.32 -26.36 -39.07
C PRO A 108 -8.22 -27.72 -39.76
N LEU A 109 -9.07 -28.69 -39.38
CA LEU A 109 -9.07 -30.02 -39.99
C LEU A 109 -9.58 -29.94 -41.43
N LEU A 110 -10.70 -29.22 -41.63
CA LEU A 110 -11.29 -29.04 -42.95
C LEU A 110 -10.38 -28.25 -43.89
N LEU A 111 -9.75 -27.18 -43.41
CA LEU A 111 -8.81 -26.38 -44.21
C LEU A 111 -7.52 -27.14 -44.52
N ALA A 112 -7.06 -28.02 -43.63
CA ALA A 112 -5.90 -28.87 -43.91
C ALA A 112 -6.19 -29.87 -45.03
N GLU A 113 -7.32 -30.57 -44.97
CA GLU A 113 -7.75 -31.47 -46.04
C GLU A 113 -7.93 -30.73 -47.37
N LEU A 114 -8.58 -29.55 -47.34
CA LEU A 114 -8.79 -28.73 -48.53
C LEU A 114 -7.47 -28.25 -49.13
N TRP A 115 -6.55 -27.75 -48.31
CA TRP A 115 -5.22 -27.32 -48.77
C TRP A 115 -4.42 -28.47 -49.38
N ASN A 116 -4.44 -29.65 -48.76
CA ASN A 116 -3.75 -30.84 -49.28
C ASN A 116 -4.34 -31.34 -50.61
N ALA A 117 -5.64 -31.13 -50.82
CA ALA A 117 -6.33 -31.50 -52.05
C ALA A 117 -6.24 -30.43 -53.16
N THR A 118 -5.71 -29.23 -52.86
CA THR A 118 -5.63 -28.10 -53.79
C THR A 118 -4.28 -28.11 -54.53
N PRO A 119 -4.24 -28.08 -55.88
CA PRO A 119 -2.99 -27.99 -56.65
C PRO A 119 -2.13 -26.80 -56.25
N THR A 120 -0.81 -26.91 -56.37
CA THR A 120 0.14 -25.85 -55.94
C THR A 120 0.10 -24.59 -56.81
N ASP A 121 -0.37 -24.73 -58.04
CA ASP A 121 -0.56 -23.68 -59.03
C ASP A 121 -1.92 -22.98 -58.91
N HIS A 122 -2.87 -23.57 -58.18
CA HIS A 122 -4.18 -22.97 -57.94
C HIS A 122 -4.07 -21.66 -57.13
N PRO A 123 -4.82 -20.59 -57.49
CA PRO A 123 -4.73 -19.29 -56.83
C PRO A 123 -5.06 -19.33 -55.34
N ASP A 124 -5.93 -20.24 -54.90
CA ASP A 124 -6.31 -20.39 -53.49
C ASP A 124 -5.31 -21.20 -52.64
N ASN A 125 -4.28 -21.82 -53.24
CA ASN A 125 -3.36 -22.70 -52.49
C ASN A 125 -2.65 -21.96 -51.34
N ARG A 126 -2.11 -20.75 -51.61
CA ARG A 126 -1.47 -19.92 -50.59
C ARG A 126 -2.47 -19.33 -49.58
N PRO A 127 -3.60 -18.72 -50.00
CA PRO A 127 -4.64 -18.30 -49.08
C PRO A 127 -5.15 -19.42 -48.16
N LEU A 128 -5.28 -20.66 -48.64
CA LEU A 128 -5.68 -21.81 -47.80
C LEU A 128 -4.64 -22.15 -46.74
N GLN A 129 -3.35 -22.09 -47.07
CA GLN A 129 -2.26 -22.28 -46.12
C GLN A 129 -2.28 -21.20 -45.02
N GLU A 130 -2.51 -19.94 -45.42
CA GLU A 130 -2.64 -18.82 -44.49
C GLU A 130 -3.90 -18.93 -43.62
N ALA A 131 -5.05 -19.28 -44.22
CA ALA A 131 -6.30 -19.53 -43.51
C ALA A 131 -6.15 -20.64 -42.47
N LEU A 132 -5.51 -21.75 -42.82
CA LEU A 132 -5.20 -22.85 -41.92
C LEU A 132 -4.38 -22.36 -40.72
N THR A 133 -3.32 -21.59 -40.99
CA THR A 133 -2.46 -21.01 -39.95
C THR A 133 -3.24 -20.05 -39.06
N THR A 134 -4.06 -19.20 -39.66
CA THR A 134 -4.92 -18.23 -38.98
C THR A 134 -5.90 -18.90 -38.02
N VAL A 135 -6.65 -19.91 -38.48
CA VAL A 135 -7.64 -20.59 -37.63
C VAL A 135 -6.96 -21.44 -36.53
N LYS A 136 -5.75 -21.95 -36.76
CA LYS A 136 -4.93 -22.56 -35.69
C LYS A 136 -4.59 -21.55 -34.61
N ILE A 137 -4.17 -20.34 -34.99
CA ILE A 137 -3.89 -19.24 -34.05
C ILE A 137 -5.14 -18.85 -33.25
N ILE A 138 -6.30 -18.74 -33.92
CA ILE A 138 -7.58 -18.47 -33.23
C ILE A 138 -7.84 -19.51 -32.14
N ASN A 139 -7.70 -20.80 -32.45
CA ASN A 139 -7.91 -21.87 -31.46
C ASN A 139 -6.90 -21.81 -30.29
N ILE A 140 -5.64 -21.49 -30.56
CA ILE A 140 -4.62 -21.27 -29.53
C ILE A 140 -5.02 -20.11 -28.61
N ASN A 141 -5.41 -18.97 -29.19
CA ASN A 141 -5.79 -17.77 -28.44
C ASN A 141 -7.04 -18.01 -27.59
N ILE A 142 -8.07 -18.67 -28.14
CA ILE A 142 -9.27 -19.05 -27.39
C ILE A 142 -8.93 -19.99 -26.23
N ASN A 143 -8.09 -21.00 -26.48
CA ASN A 143 -7.71 -21.97 -25.46
C ASN A 143 -6.87 -21.33 -24.35
N GLU A 144 -5.91 -20.46 -24.69
CA GLU A 144 -5.16 -19.69 -23.69
C GLU A 144 -6.07 -18.75 -22.91
N PHE A 145 -7.00 -18.05 -23.56
CA PHE A 145 -7.98 -17.21 -22.87
C PHE A 145 -8.85 -17.99 -21.87
N LYS A 146 -9.29 -19.20 -22.23
CA LYS A 146 -10.01 -20.10 -21.31
C LYS A 146 -9.09 -20.58 -20.18
N ARG A 147 -7.85 -20.97 -20.47
CA ARG A 147 -6.87 -21.38 -19.46
C ARG A 147 -6.60 -20.28 -18.43
N ARG A 148 -6.51 -19.01 -18.86
CA ARG A 148 -6.36 -17.85 -17.97
C ARG A 148 -7.52 -17.77 -16.97
N LYS A 149 -8.75 -17.96 -17.44
CA LYS A 149 -9.95 -18.02 -16.59
C LYS A 149 -9.85 -19.12 -15.54
N ASP A 150 -9.49 -20.33 -15.96
CA ASP A 150 -9.42 -21.50 -15.08
C ASP A 150 -8.34 -21.37 -14.02
N ILE A 151 -7.20 -20.78 -14.38
CA ILE A 151 -6.13 -20.38 -13.46
C ILE A 151 -6.71 -19.42 -12.41
N VAL A 152 -7.34 -18.32 -12.82
CA VAL A 152 -7.92 -17.32 -11.90
C VAL A 152 -8.97 -17.95 -10.97
N LEU A 153 -9.91 -18.75 -11.50
CA LEU A 153 -10.95 -19.44 -10.73
C LEU A 153 -10.36 -20.42 -9.71
N LYS A 154 -9.33 -21.18 -10.10
CA LYS A 154 -8.64 -22.13 -9.22
C LYS A 154 -8.01 -21.45 -8.02
N TYR A 155 -7.54 -20.21 -8.15
CA TYR A 155 -6.95 -19.46 -7.04
C TYR A 155 -7.96 -18.61 -6.27
N LYS A 156 -9.03 -18.13 -6.92
CA LYS A 156 -10.13 -17.41 -6.24
C LYS A 156 -10.88 -18.33 -5.27
N ARG A 157 -11.18 -19.57 -5.66
CA ARG A 157 -11.84 -20.58 -4.79
C ARG A 157 -10.99 -21.05 -3.61
N SER A 158 -9.69 -20.76 -3.58
CA SER A 158 -8.80 -21.20 -2.49
C SER A 158 -8.83 -20.30 -1.25
N ASP A 159 -9.48 -19.13 -1.32
CA ASP A 159 -9.69 -18.22 -0.18
C ASP A 159 -11.02 -18.44 0.56
N ASP A 160 -12.01 -19.11 -0.05
CA ASP A 160 -13.34 -19.29 0.54
C ASP A 160 -13.49 -20.53 1.45
N GLU A 161 -12.45 -21.38 1.57
CA GLU A 161 -12.48 -22.52 2.50
C GLU A 161 -11.88 -22.14 3.86
N THR A 162 -12.70 -21.55 4.72
CA THR A 162 -12.41 -21.22 6.12
C THR A 162 -12.33 -22.44 7.06
N SER A 163 -12.30 -23.66 6.53
CA SER A 163 -12.21 -24.88 7.34
C SER A 163 -10.77 -25.37 7.50
N LEU A 164 -10.30 -25.46 8.75
CA LEU A 164 -9.04 -26.09 9.12
C LEU A 164 -8.93 -27.55 8.63
N MET A 165 -10.08 -28.21 8.44
CA MET A 165 -10.18 -29.58 7.93
C MET A 165 -9.81 -29.68 6.43
N GLY A 166 -10.13 -28.65 5.64
CA GLY A 166 -9.76 -28.57 4.22
C GLY A 166 -8.25 -28.33 3.99
N LYS A 167 -7.57 -27.72 4.98
CA LYS A 167 -6.11 -27.55 4.98
C LYS A 167 -5.39 -28.86 5.29
N LEU A 168 -5.95 -29.72 6.14
CA LEU A 168 -5.35 -31.01 6.52
C LEU A 168 -5.45 -32.05 5.40
N ASN A 169 -6.56 -32.07 4.65
CA ASN A 169 -6.73 -32.95 3.48
C ASN A 169 -5.82 -32.61 2.29
N LYS A 170 -5.04 -31.52 2.38
CA LYS A 170 -4.09 -31.07 1.35
C LYS A 170 -2.67 -31.61 1.56
N PHE A 171 -2.41 -32.37 2.64
CA PHE A 171 -1.15 -33.07 2.86
C PHE A 171 -1.09 -34.36 2.03
N ASN A 172 -0.96 -34.19 0.71
CA ASN A 172 -0.61 -35.29 -0.19
C ASN A 172 0.91 -35.50 -0.14
N ILE A 173 1.38 -36.74 0.01
CA ILE A 173 2.80 -37.13 -0.02
C ILE A 173 3.51 -36.53 -1.25
N HIS A 174 2.82 -36.44 -2.40
CA HIS A 174 3.35 -35.81 -3.60
C HIS A 174 3.61 -34.30 -3.44
N SER A 175 2.73 -33.56 -2.76
CA SER A 175 2.92 -32.13 -2.50
C SER A 175 4.01 -31.85 -1.47
N ILE A 176 4.20 -32.73 -0.49
CA ILE A 176 5.30 -32.64 0.49
C ILE A 176 6.64 -32.89 -0.21
N ARG A 177 6.71 -33.92 -1.07
CA ARG A 177 7.89 -34.21 -1.90
C ARG A 177 8.27 -33.03 -2.78
N LYS A 178 7.32 -32.44 -3.50
CA LYS A 178 7.58 -31.23 -4.31
C LYS A 178 8.13 -30.07 -3.49
N LYS A 179 7.61 -29.83 -2.28
CA LYS A 179 8.16 -28.80 -1.38
C LYS A 179 9.60 -29.11 -0.95
N SER A 180 9.91 -30.37 -0.67
CA SER A 180 11.28 -30.82 -0.36
C SER A 180 12.22 -30.61 -1.56
N ASP A 181 11.82 -31.06 -2.74
CA ASP A 181 12.60 -30.94 -3.97
C ASP A 181 12.89 -29.46 -4.31
N ARG A 182 11.90 -28.58 -4.12
CA ARG A 182 12.07 -27.11 -4.29
C ARG A 182 13.06 -26.51 -3.31
N LEU A 183 13.05 -26.93 -2.05
CA LEU A 183 14.00 -26.46 -1.04
C LEU A 183 15.43 -26.89 -1.42
N THR A 184 15.59 -28.11 -1.91
CA THR A 184 16.87 -28.61 -2.42
C THR A 184 17.36 -27.79 -3.62
N SER A 185 16.50 -27.53 -4.62
CA SER A 185 16.86 -26.67 -5.76
C SER A 185 17.18 -25.23 -5.35
N TYR A 186 16.42 -24.66 -4.41
CA TYR A 186 16.71 -23.33 -3.87
C TYR A 186 18.09 -23.29 -3.19
N PHE A 187 18.44 -24.32 -2.42
CA PHE A 187 19.75 -24.44 -1.79
C PHE A 187 20.89 -24.56 -2.82
N LYS A 188 20.69 -25.32 -3.91
CA LYS A 188 21.67 -25.43 -5.01
C LYS A 188 21.94 -24.10 -5.71
N ILE A 189 20.91 -23.28 -5.91
CA ILE A 189 21.05 -21.93 -6.47
C ILE A 189 21.84 -21.04 -5.51
N LEU A 190 21.53 -21.09 -4.21
CA LEU A 190 22.22 -20.31 -3.17
C LEU A 190 23.70 -20.67 -3.02
N THR A 191 24.04 -21.95 -3.12
CA THR A 191 25.43 -22.43 -3.02
C THR A 191 26.22 -22.28 -4.32
N GLY A 192 25.61 -21.72 -5.38
CA GLY A 192 26.25 -21.51 -6.68
C GLY A 192 26.46 -22.81 -7.48
N VAL A 193 25.82 -23.91 -7.08
CA VAL A 193 25.88 -25.21 -7.75
C VAL A 193 25.05 -25.22 -9.03
N GLU A 194 23.90 -24.52 -9.03
CA GLU A 194 23.07 -24.30 -10.23
C GLU A 194 22.99 -22.81 -10.58
N PRO A 195 23.01 -22.45 -11.89
CA PRO A 195 22.87 -21.07 -12.30
C PRO A 195 21.46 -20.53 -11.99
N GLN A 196 21.41 -19.33 -11.40
CA GLN A 196 20.15 -18.64 -11.16
C GLN A 196 19.52 -18.23 -12.50
N VAL A 197 18.28 -18.66 -12.75
CA VAL A 197 17.49 -18.16 -13.88
C VAL A 197 17.12 -16.71 -13.62
N ARG A 198 17.76 -15.78 -14.33
CA ARG A 198 17.42 -14.35 -14.31
C ARG A 198 16.29 -14.06 -15.28
N ASP A 199 15.29 -13.34 -14.80
CA ASP A 199 14.18 -12.82 -15.58
C ASP A 199 14.04 -11.33 -15.27
N GLU A 200 14.91 -10.53 -15.88
CA GLU A 200 15.06 -9.11 -15.54
C GLU A 200 13.78 -8.30 -15.78
N GLU A 201 12.98 -8.70 -16.78
CA GLU A 201 11.69 -8.07 -17.05
C GLU A 201 10.69 -8.34 -15.93
N PHE A 202 10.59 -9.59 -15.46
CA PHE A 202 9.73 -9.94 -14.35
C PHE A 202 10.19 -9.30 -13.05
N ASP A 203 11.49 -9.34 -12.76
CA ASP A 203 12.08 -8.78 -11.54
C ASP A 203 11.80 -7.27 -11.43
N LYS A 204 11.85 -6.55 -12.55
CA LYS A 204 11.52 -5.12 -12.62
C LYS A 204 10.05 -4.86 -12.28
N GLU A 205 9.14 -5.62 -12.86
CA GLU A 205 7.70 -5.46 -12.62
C GLU A 205 7.28 -5.90 -11.21
N GLU A 206 7.89 -6.94 -10.67
CA GLU A 206 7.70 -7.35 -9.27
C GLU A 206 8.20 -6.29 -8.29
N LYS A 207 9.38 -5.71 -8.55
CA LYS A 207 9.90 -4.62 -7.72
C LYS A 207 8.96 -3.42 -7.71
N LEU A 208 8.43 -3.05 -8.87
CA LEU A 208 7.44 -2.00 -8.98
C LEU A 208 6.15 -2.34 -8.22
N PHE A 209 5.64 -3.57 -8.37
CA PHE A 209 4.46 -4.06 -7.65
C PHE A 209 4.61 -3.91 -6.13
N ARG A 210 5.73 -4.40 -5.57
CA ARG A 210 6.02 -4.31 -4.13
C ARG A 210 6.17 -2.85 -3.65
N SER A 211 6.80 -2.01 -4.47
CA SER A 211 6.93 -0.57 -4.17
C SER A 211 5.57 0.13 -4.15
N LEU A 212 4.70 -0.17 -5.11
CA LEU A 212 3.36 0.39 -5.19
C LEU A 212 2.47 -0.08 -4.02
N GLU A 213 2.52 -1.35 -3.63
CA GLU A 213 1.79 -1.86 -2.46
C GLU A 213 2.18 -1.06 -1.20
N LYS A 214 3.49 -0.88 -0.99
CA LYS A 214 4.01 -0.10 0.14
C LYS A 214 3.53 1.36 0.08
N ALA A 215 3.54 1.98 -1.10
CA ALA A 215 3.10 3.36 -1.28
C ALA A 215 1.60 3.54 -0.98
N VAL A 216 0.75 2.64 -1.48
CA VAL A 216 -0.70 2.65 -1.19
C VAL A 216 -0.93 2.49 0.31
N ARG A 217 -0.29 1.50 0.94
CA ARG A 217 -0.43 1.23 2.38
C ARG A 217 0.00 2.43 3.23
N GLN A 218 1.10 3.07 2.85
CA GLN A 218 1.60 4.25 3.54
C GLN A 218 0.67 5.45 3.36
N LEU A 219 0.12 5.67 2.16
CA LEU A 219 -0.81 6.77 1.90
C LEU A 219 -2.09 6.62 2.73
N VAL A 220 -2.68 5.43 2.78
CA VAL A 220 -3.84 5.14 3.64
C VAL A 220 -3.54 5.50 5.09
N LYS A 221 -2.43 4.98 5.64
CA LYS A 221 -2.02 5.26 7.02
C LYS A 221 -1.85 6.76 7.27
N ASN A 222 -1.14 7.46 6.38
CA ASN A 222 -0.87 8.89 6.51
C ASN A 222 -2.16 9.71 6.51
N ILE A 223 -3.10 9.41 5.61
CA ILE A 223 -4.38 10.12 5.54
C ILE A 223 -5.24 9.83 6.76
N SER A 224 -5.31 8.59 7.23
CA SER A 224 -6.04 8.25 8.44
C SER A 224 -5.49 8.99 9.67
N CYS A 225 -4.16 9.06 9.82
CA CYS A 225 -3.53 9.87 10.86
C CYS A 225 -3.83 11.36 10.70
N TYR A 226 -3.75 11.89 9.47
CA TYR A 226 -4.04 13.29 9.20
C TYR A 226 -5.47 13.69 9.59
N LEU A 227 -6.46 12.85 9.25
CA LEU A 227 -7.86 13.08 9.65
C LEU A 227 -8.03 13.06 11.17
N LEU A 228 -7.38 12.11 11.86
CA LEU A 228 -7.42 12.06 13.32
C LEU A 228 -6.89 13.36 13.96
N TYR A 229 -5.68 13.78 13.56
CA TYR A 229 -5.07 15.00 14.10
C TYR A 229 -5.84 16.27 13.74
N THR A 230 -6.37 16.37 12.52
CA THR A 230 -7.14 17.53 12.09
C THR A 230 -8.44 17.65 12.89
N GLN A 231 -9.10 16.53 13.20
CA GLN A 231 -10.30 16.51 14.04
C GLN A 231 -10.03 17.07 15.45
N GLU A 232 -8.91 16.66 16.05
CA GLU A 232 -8.50 17.09 17.38
C GLU A 232 -8.19 18.60 17.39
N MET A 233 -7.40 19.07 16.42
CA MET A 233 -7.04 20.49 16.29
C MET A 233 -8.25 21.41 16.08
N ILE A 234 -9.20 21.00 15.23
CA ILE A 234 -10.42 21.78 14.98
C ILE A 234 -11.31 21.84 16.21
N SER A 235 -11.41 20.73 16.96
CA SER A 235 -12.18 20.71 18.21
C SER A 235 -11.63 21.72 19.23
N ILE A 236 -10.30 21.79 19.36
CA ILE A 236 -9.63 22.77 20.22
C ILE A 236 -9.85 24.21 19.72
N ALA A 237 -9.71 24.45 18.41
CA ALA A 237 -9.90 25.77 17.83
C ALA A 237 -11.34 26.30 18.04
N VAL A 238 -12.34 25.42 17.88
CA VAL A 238 -13.75 25.77 18.14
C VAL A 238 -13.97 26.08 19.62
N GLN A 239 -13.39 25.30 20.54
CA GLN A 239 -13.48 25.57 21.97
C GLN A 239 -12.85 26.93 22.33
N ASN A 240 -11.64 27.20 21.85
CA ASN A 240 -10.96 28.48 22.08
C ASN A 240 -11.78 29.67 21.56
N ALA A 241 -12.43 29.53 20.40
CA ALA A 241 -13.29 30.57 19.84
C ALA A 241 -14.53 30.81 20.72
N GLN A 242 -15.12 29.74 21.27
CA GLN A 242 -16.25 29.84 22.20
C GLN A 242 -15.84 30.48 23.53
N ASP A 243 -14.66 30.14 24.05
CA ASP A 243 -14.13 30.71 25.29
C ASP A 243 -13.82 32.21 25.12
N LEU A 244 -13.23 32.60 23.98
CA LEU A 244 -13.02 34.00 23.63
C LEU A 244 -14.35 34.76 23.47
N GLU A 245 -15.35 34.15 22.82
CA GLU A 245 -16.69 34.74 22.70
C GLU A 245 -17.33 34.94 24.08
N ALA A 246 -17.15 34.00 25.02
CA ALA A 246 -17.65 34.11 26.38
C ALA A 246 -16.95 35.24 27.16
N ILE A 247 -15.64 35.43 26.98
CA ILE A 247 -14.87 36.55 27.59
C ILE A 247 -15.30 37.89 27.00
N MET A 248 -15.58 37.95 25.70
CA MET A 248 -15.94 39.19 25.00
C MET A 248 -17.39 39.63 25.26
N LYS A 249 -18.28 38.72 25.68
CA LYS A 249 -19.66 39.06 26.03
C LYS A 249 -19.70 39.79 27.37
N ASP A 250 -19.90 41.09 27.31
CA ASP A 250 -20.19 41.96 28.46
C ASP A 250 -21.63 41.69 28.96
N PRO A 251 -21.84 41.22 30.21
CA PRO A 251 -23.18 40.93 30.73
C PRO A 251 -24.07 42.17 30.86
N ASP A 252 -23.49 43.38 30.91
CA ASP A 252 -24.23 44.65 31.10
C ASP A 252 -24.60 45.34 29.78
N LYS A 253 -24.10 44.86 28.63
CA LYS A 253 -24.45 45.38 27.30
C LYS A 253 -25.26 44.35 26.52
N ILE A 254 -26.58 44.57 26.48
CA ILE A 254 -27.47 43.87 25.55
C ILE A 254 -27.14 44.37 24.13
N ASP A 255 -26.11 43.82 23.51
CA ASP A 255 -25.81 44.10 22.12
C ASP A 255 -26.63 43.15 21.25
N THR A 256 -27.82 43.61 20.86
CA THR A 256 -28.81 42.84 20.10
C THR A 256 -28.43 42.53 18.66
N ASN A 257 -27.32 43.04 18.11
CA ASN A 257 -27.00 42.84 16.69
C ASN A 257 -25.49 42.78 16.43
N GLY A 258 -24.94 41.58 16.24
CA GLY A 258 -23.58 41.47 15.67
C GLY A 258 -23.04 40.06 15.44
N PHE A 259 -23.24 39.14 16.38
CA PHE A 259 -22.51 37.86 16.34
C PHE A 259 -23.40 36.61 16.25
N GLN A 260 -24.73 36.77 16.15
CA GLN A 260 -25.65 35.66 15.87
C GLN A 260 -25.81 35.40 14.37
N HIS A 261 -24.73 35.38 13.59
CA HIS A 261 -24.78 34.68 12.32
C HIS A 261 -24.74 33.18 12.58
N LYS A 262 -25.96 32.66 12.77
CA LYS A 262 -26.35 31.25 12.67
C LYS A 262 -25.39 30.50 11.74
N ARG A 263 -24.77 29.47 12.30
CA ARG A 263 -24.22 28.29 11.60
C ARG A 263 -25.30 27.66 10.71
N ASN A 264 -25.61 28.28 9.58
CA ASN A 264 -26.46 27.71 8.52
C ASN A 264 -25.61 27.08 7.40
N GLY A 265 -24.28 27.11 7.52
CA GLY A 265 -23.37 26.42 6.62
C GLY A 265 -23.03 25.01 7.12
N SER A 266 -22.95 24.04 6.20
CA SER A 266 -22.41 22.70 6.49
C SER A 266 -21.04 22.81 7.15
N ASP A 267 -20.80 22.05 8.22
CA ASP A 267 -19.48 21.93 8.87
C ASP A 267 -18.40 21.62 7.80
N PRO A 268 -17.49 22.58 7.50
CA PRO A 268 -16.49 22.42 6.44
C PRO A 268 -15.56 21.23 6.70
N TYR A 269 -15.28 20.94 7.98
CA TYR A 269 -14.45 19.81 8.35
C TYR A 269 -15.18 18.49 8.13
N LYS A 270 -16.45 18.41 8.52
CA LYS A 270 -17.27 17.22 8.26
C LYS A 270 -17.34 16.91 6.76
N GLN A 271 -17.61 17.92 5.93
CA GLN A 271 -17.64 17.75 4.47
C GLN A 271 -16.27 17.30 3.93
N PHE A 272 -15.18 17.90 4.42
CA PHE A 272 -13.82 17.50 4.06
C PHE A 272 -13.52 16.04 4.43
N LYS A 273 -13.88 15.62 5.65
CA LYS A 273 -13.68 14.25 6.15
C LYS A 273 -14.45 13.24 5.31
N ASP A 274 -15.75 13.48 5.10
CA ASP A 274 -16.61 12.58 4.31
C ASP A 274 -16.07 12.42 2.88
N GLN A 275 -15.60 13.52 2.26
CA GLN A 275 -14.99 13.48 0.93
C GLN A 275 -13.64 12.76 0.92
N MET A 276 -12.80 12.94 1.94
CA MET A 276 -11.52 12.24 2.05
C MET A 276 -11.72 10.72 2.24
N GLU A 277 -12.71 10.33 3.04
CA GLU A 277 -13.08 8.94 3.25
C GLU A 277 -13.61 8.29 1.95
N GLN A 278 -14.55 8.95 1.27
CA GLN A 278 -15.20 8.43 0.08
C GLN A 278 -14.29 8.43 -1.16
N LEU A 279 -13.59 9.53 -1.43
CA LEU A 279 -12.86 9.73 -2.68
C LEU A 279 -11.41 9.23 -2.63
N VAL A 280 -10.87 8.99 -1.42
CA VAL A 280 -9.47 8.61 -1.24
C VAL A 280 -9.32 7.33 -0.43
N LEU A 281 -9.78 7.28 0.82
CA LEU A 281 -9.56 6.11 1.69
C LEU A 281 -10.28 4.86 1.19
N ALA A 282 -11.53 4.96 0.74
CA ALA A 282 -12.28 3.82 0.24
C ALA A 282 -11.64 3.20 -1.03
N PRO A 283 -11.30 3.96 -2.09
CA PRO A 283 -10.57 3.43 -3.24
C PRO A 283 -9.22 2.79 -2.88
N LEU A 284 -8.42 3.44 -2.04
CA LEU A 284 -7.10 2.91 -1.65
C LEU A 284 -7.22 1.64 -0.80
N SER A 285 -8.22 1.55 0.07
CA SER A 285 -8.47 0.37 0.91
C SER A 285 -8.96 -0.82 0.08
N SER A 286 -9.85 -0.56 -0.89
CA SER A 286 -10.24 -1.57 -1.87
C SER A 286 -9.03 -2.04 -2.69
N LEU A 287 -8.19 -1.10 -3.14
CA LEU A 287 -6.97 -1.40 -3.89
C LEU A 287 -5.99 -2.27 -3.10
N LEU A 288 -5.80 -2.02 -1.80
CA LEU A 288 -4.96 -2.85 -0.92
C LEU A 288 -5.41 -4.32 -0.90
N GLY A 289 -6.73 -4.57 -0.86
CA GLY A 289 -7.27 -5.92 -0.91
C GLY A 289 -6.93 -6.65 -2.21
N MET A 290 -6.78 -5.91 -3.33
CA MET A 290 -6.50 -6.50 -4.64
C MET A 290 -5.06 -7.00 -4.81
N PHE A 291 -4.10 -6.58 -3.97
CA PHE A 291 -2.70 -7.05 -4.05
C PHE A 291 -2.53 -8.52 -3.64
N ALA A 292 -3.44 -9.06 -2.82
CA ALA A 292 -3.29 -10.41 -2.26
C ALA A 292 -3.25 -11.52 -3.33
N SER A 293 -4.05 -11.41 -4.38
CA SER A 293 -4.13 -12.43 -5.44
C SER A 293 -2.86 -12.43 -6.33
N PRO A 294 -2.41 -11.31 -6.90
CA PRO A 294 -1.14 -11.26 -7.63
C PRO A 294 0.06 -11.71 -6.79
N GLN A 295 0.11 -11.36 -5.50
CA GLN A 295 1.20 -11.78 -4.62
C GLN A 295 1.30 -13.30 -4.47
N LYS A 296 0.16 -14.00 -4.40
CA LYS A 296 0.11 -15.47 -4.39
C LYS A 296 0.58 -16.05 -5.73
N LEU A 297 0.23 -15.41 -6.85
CA LEU A 297 0.66 -15.85 -8.18
C LEU A 297 2.17 -15.66 -8.38
N ILE A 298 2.75 -14.57 -7.90
CA ILE A 298 4.20 -14.32 -7.88
C ILE A 298 4.90 -15.43 -7.08
N GLN A 299 4.42 -15.74 -5.88
CA GLN A 299 4.98 -16.86 -5.10
C GLN A 299 4.89 -18.19 -5.84
N LYS A 300 3.74 -18.43 -6.51
CA LYS A 300 3.53 -19.65 -7.27
C LYS A 300 4.41 -19.75 -8.51
N ARG A 301 4.74 -18.64 -9.15
CA ARG A 301 5.73 -18.59 -10.23
C ARG A 301 7.08 -19.08 -9.73
N TYR A 302 7.55 -18.59 -8.58
CA TYR A 302 8.82 -19.06 -8.00
C TYR A 302 8.78 -20.55 -7.66
N ASP A 303 7.68 -21.05 -7.09
CA ASP A 303 7.48 -22.48 -6.87
C ASP A 303 7.62 -23.30 -8.17
N LYS A 304 7.06 -22.78 -9.29
CA LYS A 304 7.11 -23.43 -10.60
C LYS A 304 8.46 -23.33 -11.29
N LEU A 305 9.17 -22.23 -11.07
CA LEU A 305 10.55 -22.09 -11.51
C LEU A 305 11.44 -23.15 -10.82
N LEU A 306 11.27 -23.33 -9.52
CA LEU A 306 11.99 -24.37 -8.76
C LEU A 306 11.59 -25.79 -9.20
N ASP A 307 10.31 -26.04 -9.50
CA ASP A 307 9.87 -27.31 -10.09
C ASP A 307 10.61 -27.57 -11.43
N TYR A 308 10.73 -26.55 -12.30
CA TYR A 308 11.47 -26.67 -13.55
C TYR A 308 12.96 -26.93 -13.33
N CYS A 309 13.63 -26.16 -12.45
CA CYS A 309 15.05 -26.35 -12.16
C CYS A 309 15.33 -27.74 -11.59
N SER A 310 14.52 -28.22 -10.63
CA SER A 310 14.66 -29.57 -10.05
C SER A 310 14.61 -30.71 -11.08
N GLN A 311 13.95 -30.47 -12.22
CA GLN A 311 13.82 -31.46 -13.29
C GLN A 311 14.96 -31.42 -14.31
N LEU A 312 15.76 -30.35 -14.34
CA LEU A 312 16.97 -30.27 -15.16
C LEU A 312 18.06 -31.25 -14.69
N ASP A 313 18.07 -31.55 -13.38
CA ASP A 313 19.07 -32.39 -12.72
C ASP A 313 18.69 -33.89 -12.61
N SER A 314 17.47 -34.29 -12.98
CA SER A 314 16.94 -35.63 -12.64
C SER A 314 16.86 -36.59 -13.83
N ARG A 315 16.94 -37.90 -13.53
CA ARG A 315 16.56 -39.06 -14.38
C ARG A 315 15.07 -39.05 -14.79
N SER A 316 14.46 -37.88 -14.94
CA SER A 316 13.07 -37.69 -15.33
C SER A 316 12.87 -37.94 -16.82
N SER A 317 11.68 -38.40 -17.20
CA SER A 317 11.34 -38.57 -18.61
C SER A 317 11.37 -37.22 -19.34
N LYS A 318 11.79 -37.20 -20.61
CA LYS A 318 11.75 -35.99 -21.47
C LYS A 318 10.37 -35.33 -21.51
N GLU A 319 9.30 -36.12 -21.33
CA GLU A 319 7.93 -35.62 -21.27
C GLU A 319 7.64 -34.83 -19.98
N GLU A 320 8.16 -35.26 -18.83
CA GLU A 320 7.96 -34.57 -17.55
C GLU A 320 8.71 -33.23 -17.52
N GLN A 321 9.95 -33.22 -18.01
CA GLN A 321 10.76 -32.00 -18.16
C GLN A 321 10.08 -30.99 -19.09
N GLY A 322 9.52 -31.46 -20.21
CA GLY A 322 8.74 -30.63 -21.14
C GLY A 322 7.50 -30.02 -20.49
N LEU A 323 6.81 -30.77 -19.63
CA LEU A 323 5.62 -30.30 -18.93
C LEU A 323 5.92 -29.23 -17.88
N ALA A 324 6.92 -29.43 -17.01
CA ALA A 324 7.27 -28.43 -15.99
C ALA A 324 7.78 -27.12 -16.62
N LYS A 325 8.57 -27.22 -17.69
CA LYS A 325 9.01 -26.05 -18.47
C LYS A 325 7.83 -25.29 -19.07
N LYS A 326 6.89 -26.00 -19.71
CA LYS A 326 5.68 -25.40 -20.30
C LYS A 326 4.78 -24.75 -19.26
N ASP A 327 4.62 -25.38 -18.09
CA ASP A 327 3.86 -24.85 -16.97
C ASP A 327 4.48 -23.55 -16.43
N TYR A 328 5.80 -23.52 -16.23
CA TYR A 328 6.52 -22.34 -15.78
C TYR A 328 6.41 -21.20 -16.79
N LEU A 329 6.76 -21.44 -18.07
CA LEU A 329 6.78 -20.40 -19.10
C LEU A 329 5.40 -19.78 -19.32
N ALA A 330 4.34 -20.60 -19.30
CA ALA A 330 2.98 -20.10 -19.44
C ALA A 330 2.55 -19.22 -18.24
N LEU A 331 2.82 -19.68 -17.01
CA LEU A 331 2.51 -18.88 -15.82
C LEU A 331 3.35 -17.59 -15.78
N ASN A 332 4.63 -17.66 -16.15
CA ASN A 332 5.54 -16.53 -16.19
C ASN A 332 5.06 -15.45 -17.16
N GLY A 333 4.82 -15.82 -18.43
CA GLY A 333 4.39 -14.88 -19.46
C GLY A 333 3.05 -14.23 -19.14
N GLN A 334 2.07 -15.03 -18.70
CA GLN A 334 0.76 -14.50 -18.30
C GLN A 334 0.89 -13.52 -17.12
N LEU A 335 1.61 -13.92 -16.07
CA LEU A 335 1.74 -13.10 -14.88
C LEU A 335 2.48 -11.79 -15.18
N LEU A 336 3.49 -11.82 -16.06
CA LEU A 336 4.21 -10.61 -16.48
C LEU A 336 3.27 -9.59 -17.14
N GLU A 337 2.44 -10.02 -18.09
CA GLU A 337 1.47 -9.15 -18.79
C GLU A 337 0.42 -8.56 -17.81
N GLU A 338 -0.14 -9.40 -16.95
CA GLU A 338 -1.12 -8.98 -15.95
C GLU A 338 -0.52 -8.04 -14.92
N LEU A 339 0.72 -8.29 -14.47
CA LEU A 339 1.42 -7.45 -13.49
C LEU A 339 1.71 -6.06 -14.06
N ARG A 340 2.11 -5.96 -15.34
CA ARG A 340 2.27 -4.66 -16.04
C ARG A 340 0.98 -3.86 -16.05
N CYS A 341 -0.13 -4.51 -16.40
CA CYS A 341 -1.45 -3.87 -16.43
C CYS A 341 -1.88 -3.42 -15.02
N PHE A 342 -1.70 -4.30 -14.04
CA PHE A 342 -2.03 -4.03 -12.63
C PHE A 342 -1.21 -2.85 -12.07
N ASN A 343 0.12 -2.86 -12.27
CA ASN A 343 1.02 -1.80 -11.82
C ASN A 343 0.62 -0.44 -12.41
N ARG A 344 0.26 -0.39 -13.70
CA ARG A 344 -0.20 0.84 -14.37
C ARG A 344 -1.51 1.36 -13.76
N ALA A 345 -2.47 0.47 -13.51
CA ALA A 345 -3.75 0.83 -12.90
C ALA A 345 -3.57 1.36 -11.47
N VAL A 346 -2.81 0.65 -10.64
CA VAL A 346 -2.48 1.06 -9.27
C VAL A 346 -1.82 2.44 -9.24
N ARG A 347 -0.82 2.67 -10.10
CA ARG A 347 -0.14 3.97 -10.19
C ARG A 347 -1.10 5.10 -10.57
N THR A 348 -2.04 4.84 -11.47
CA THR A 348 -3.06 5.81 -11.89
C THR A 348 -4.00 6.16 -10.73
N ILE A 349 -4.49 5.15 -10.00
CA ILE A 349 -5.35 5.36 -8.83
C ILE A 349 -4.61 6.14 -7.75
N LEU A 350 -3.36 5.77 -7.46
CA LEU A 350 -2.52 6.44 -6.46
C LEU A 350 -2.30 7.92 -6.80
N ASN A 351 -2.03 8.23 -8.08
CA ASN A 351 -1.89 9.61 -8.56
C ASN A 351 -3.20 10.39 -8.40
N ASN A 352 -4.32 9.82 -8.83
CA ASN A 352 -5.62 10.46 -8.70
C ASN A 352 -5.97 10.75 -7.24
N CYS A 353 -5.74 9.78 -6.36
CA CYS A 353 -5.91 9.91 -4.91
C CYS A 353 -5.05 11.04 -4.34
N SER A 354 -3.76 11.08 -4.71
CA SER A 354 -2.84 12.14 -4.27
C SER A 354 -3.33 13.54 -4.69
N ILE A 355 -3.81 13.68 -5.93
CA ILE A 355 -4.37 14.94 -6.42
C ILE A 355 -5.64 15.32 -5.65
N CYS A 356 -6.53 14.35 -5.38
CA CYS A 356 -7.73 14.57 -4.57
C CYS A 356 -7.38 15.05 -3.16
N VAL A 357 -6.40 14.44 -2.49
CA VAL A 357 -5.93 14.87 -1.16
C VAL A 357 -5.55 16.35 -1.17
N VAL A 358 -4.68 16.75 -2.12
CA VAL A 358 -4.22 18.14 -2.22
C VAL A 358 -5.39 19.11 -2.46
N ARG A 359 -6.33 18.74 -3.35
CA ARG A 359 -7.51 19.56 -3.63
C ARG A 359 -8.42 19.72 -2.41
N LEU A 360 -8.67 18.64 -1.69
CA LEU A 360 -9.52 18.65 -0.49
C LEU A 360 -8.89 19.48 0.63
N ILE A 361 -7.58 19.34 0.86
CA ILE A 361 -6.85 20.15 1.86
C ILE A 361 -6.93 21.62 1.51
N ARG A 362 -6.70 21.99 0.23
CA ARG A 362 -6.82 23.38 -0.23
C ARG A 362 -8.22 23.95 0.03
N LYS A 363 -9.26 23.19 -0.33
CA LYS A 363 -10.65 23.61 -0.11
C LYS A 363 -10.97 23.82 1.38
N LEU A 364 -10.45 22.97 2.26
CA LEU A 364 -10.58 23.15 3.71
C LEU A 364 -9.88 24.43 4.18
N MET A 365 -8.67 24.71 3.68
CA MET A 365 -7.94 25.94 4.01
C MET A 365 -8.66 27.20 3.53
N GLU A 366 -9.25 27.17 2.34
CA GLU A 366 -10.06 28.28 1.80
C GLU A 366 -11.32 28.52 2.65
N ALA A 367 -12.00 27.45 3.07
CA ALA A 367 -13.18 27.54 3.94
C ALA A 367 -12.84 28.00 5.37
N ALA A 368 -11.61 27.80 5.83
CA ALA A 368 -11.13 28.22 7.14
C ALA A 368 -10.62 29.67 7.19
N GLN A 369 -10.51 30.37 6.05
CA GLN A 369 -10.17 31.79 6.08
C GLN A 369 -11.30 32.58 6.73
N PRO A 370 -11.04 33.36 7.79
CA PRO A 370 -12.04 34.28 8.29
C PRO A 370 -12.37 35.27 7.17
N PRO A 371 -13.65 35.62 6.95
CA PRO A 371 -13.95 36.75 6.08
C PRO A 371 -13.19 37.95 6.67
N VAL A 372 -12.22 38.47 5.91
CA VAL A 372 -11.33 39.59 6.30
C VAL A 372 -12.12 40.83 6.73
N HIS A 373 -13.43 40.84 6.46
CA HIS A 373 -14.38 41.90 6.77
C HIS A 373 -15.04 41.76 8.16
N GLN A 374 -14.81 40.66 8.90
CA GLN A 374 -15.40 40.40 10.23
C GLN A 374 -14.40 40.47 11.39
N ILE A 375 -13.09 40.50 11.11
CA ILE A 375 -12.13 40.95 12.11
C ILE A 375 -12.35 42.45 12.18
N PRO A 376 -12.70 43.03 13.35
CA PRO A 376 -12.79 44.47 13.47
C PRO A 376 -11.44 45.01 13.00
N VAL A 377 -11.46 45.79 11.91
CA VAL A 377 -10.30 46.60 11.51
C VAL A 377 -9.80 47.23 12.81
N PRO A 378 -8.50 47.17 13.15
CA PRO A 378 -8.01 47.79 14.37
C PRO A 378 -8.57 49.20 14.34
N MET A 379 -9.47 49.51 15.28
CA MET A 379 -10.02 50.85 15.41
C MET A 379 -8.79 51.74 15.37
N SER A 380 -8.73 52.70 14.46
CA SER A 380 -7.51 53.47 14.15
C SER A 380 -6.88 54.15 15.37
N ASN A 381 -7.56 54.10 16.52
CA ASN A 381 -7.19 54.58 17.84
C ASN A 381 -7.03 53.47 18.92
N PHE A 382 -6.93 52.17 18.59
CA PHE A 382 -6.88 51.08 19.58
C PHE A 382 -5.77 51.28 20.62
N SER A 383 -4.58 51.69 20.15
CA SER A 383 -3.46 51.99 21.04
C SER A 383 -3.72 53.21 21.91
N GLU A 384 -4.39 54.24 21.39
CA GLU A 384 -4.73 55.46 22.14
C GLU A 384 -5.75 55.16 23.24
N VAL A 385 -6.79 54.40 22.92
CA VAL A 385 -7.81 53.95 23.88
C VAL A 385 -7.20 53.10 24.97
N GLN A 386 -6.34 52.12 24.63
CA GLN A 386 -5.64 51.32 25.63
C GLN A 386 -4.72 52.16 26.51
N ASN A 387 -4.02 53.13 25.94
CA ASN A 387 -3.14 54.01 26.71
C ASN A 387 -3.93 54.90 27.68
N SER A 388 -5.08 55.44 27.26
CA SER A 388 -5.97 56.23 28.12
C SER A 388 -6.53 55.39 29.28
N ILE A 389 -6.99 54.17 29.03
CA ILE A 389 -7.48 53.26 30.09
C ILE A 389 -6.34 52.90 31.06
N MET A 390 -5.13 52.66 30.55
CA MET A 390 -3.96 52.38 31.39
C MET A 390 -3.58 53.57 32.27
N GLU A 391 -3.77 54.80 31.79
CA GLU A 391 -3.57 56.01 32.57
C GLU A 391 -4.62 56.13 33.69
N GLU A 392 -5.89 55.87 33.39
CA GLU A 392 -6.96 55.82 34.40
C GLU A 392 -6.68 54.74 35.48
N LEU A 393 -6.25 53.54 35.08
CA LEU A 393 -5.87 52.48 36.00
C LEU A 393 -4.66 52.88 36.88
N SER A 394 -3.69 53.58 36.32
CA SER A 394 -2.51 54.04 37.07
C SER A 394 -2.84 55.08 38.15
N ASN A 395 -3.94 55.81 37.97
CA ASN A 395 -4.43 56.80 38.92
C ASN A 395 -5.20 56.17 40.10
N LEU A 396 -5.51 54.88 40.05
CA LEU A 396 -6.16 54.16 41.15
C LEU A 396 -5.19 54.03 42.35
N GLY A 397 -5.72 54.25 43.55
CA GLY A 397 -4.91 54.41 44.78
C GLY A 397 -3.97 53.25 45.13
N PHE A 398 -4.25 52.05 44.63
CA PHE A 398 -3.45 50.84 44.86
C PHE A 398 -2.25 50.68 43.90
N PHE A 399 -2.19 51.44 42.80
CA PHE A 399 -1.05 51.41 41.87
C PHE A 399 -0.02 52.53 42.10
N LYS A 400 -0.30 53.47 43.01
CA LYS A 400 0.56 54.63 43.28
C LYS A 400 1.98 54.26 43.73
N GLU A 401 2.19 53.17 44.46
CA GLU A 401 3.52 52.71 44.90
C GLU A 401 4.39 52.10 43.79
N ASN A 402 3.79 51.56 42.72
CA ASN A 402 4.52 50.90 41.62
C ASN A 402 4.63 51.76 40.34
N SER A 403 3.95 52.91 40.29
CA SER A 403 3.84 53.78 39.11
C SER A 403 5.20 54.31 38.60
N GLN A 404 6.14 54.63 39.50
CA GLN A 404 7.46 55.16 39.12
C GLN A 404 8.33 54.17 38.33
N LYS A 405 8.23 52.85 38.58
CA LYS A 405 9.03 51.84 37.85
C LYS A 405 8.46 51.47 36.48
N LEU A 406 7.16 51.68 36.25
CA LEU A 406 6.50 51.28 35.01
C LEU A 406 6.69 52.31 33.88
N MET A 407 6.76 53.61 34.20
CA MET A 407 6.98 54.67 33.21
C MET A 407 8.40 54.68 32.63
N GLU A 408 9.44 54.35 33.40
CA GLU A 408 10.82 54.27 32.91
C GLU A 408 11.00 53.25 31.78
N ARG A 409 10.13 52.23 31.68
CA ARG A 409 10.16 51.25 30.59
C ARG A 409 9.41 51.69 29.33
N LYS A 410 8.48 52.66 29.41
CA LYS A 410 7.64 53.07 28.27
C LYS A 410 8.22 54.20 27.40
N VAL A 411 9.36 54.78 27.77
CA VAL A 411 10.07 55.79 26.95
C VAL A 411 11.52 55.38 26.72
N SER A 412 11.74 54.33 25.91
CA SER A 412 13.02 54.12 25.23
C SER A 412 12.82 53.46 23.87
N PHE A 413 12.08 54.15 23.00
CA PHE A 413 12.14 53.98 21.54
C PHE A 413 13.04 55.03 20.88
N GLU A 414 13.94 55.66 21.65
CA GLU A 414 15.13 56.29 21.07
C GLU A 414 16.21 55.22 20.87
N LYS A 415 16.86 55.27 19.70
CA LYS A 415 18.01 54.45 19.32
C LYS A 415 18.90 54.19 20.53
N ARG A 416 18.86 52.97 21.06
CA ARG A 416 19.94 52.52 21.92
C ARG A 416 21.17 52.40 21.04
N ASP A 417 22.06 53.37 21.17
CA ASP A 417 23.47 53.17 20.83
C ASP A 417 23.92 51.81 21.37
N LYS A 418 24.72 51.11 20.57
CA LYS A 418 25.35 49.85 20.92
C LYS A 418 26.08 50.03 22.26
N LYS A 419 25.43 49.70 23.37
CA LYS A 419 26.13 49.38 24.61
C LYS A 419 26.83 48.06 24.32
N THR A 420 28.16 48.13 24.25
CA THR A 420 29.06 46.99 24.30
C THR A 420 28.56 46.03 25.39
N VAL A 421 28.15 44.83 24.96
CA VAL A 421 27.90 43.71 25.88
C VAL A 421 29.23 43.46 26.61
N PRO A 422 29.27 43.39 27.95
CA PRO A 422 30.49 43.02 28.64
C PRO A 422 30.96 41.67 28.08
N GLU A 423 32.20 41.62 27.59
CA GLU A 423 32.80 40.40 27.04
C GLU A 423 32.76 39.30 28.10
N ILE A 424 32.07 38.18 27.81
CA ILE A 424 32.14 36.98 28.65
C ILE A 424 33.55 36.41 28.45
N PRO A 425 34.41 36.39 29.47
CA PRO A 425 35.77 35.87 29.33
C PRO A 425 35.71 34.39 28.99
N ARG A 426 36.41 33.97 27.92
CA ARG A 426 36.51 32.57 27.51
C ARG A 426 37.29 31.77 28.56
N GLN A 427 36.83 30.56 28.85
CA GLN A 427 37.56 29.59 29.66
C GLN A 427 38.96 29.35 29.10
N THR A 428 39.99 29.48 29.94
CA THR A 428 41.38 29.23 29.53
C THR A 428 41.68 27.73 29.54
N GLU A 429 42.69 27.32 28.77
CA GLU A 429 43.11 25.92 28.69
C GLU A 429 43.62 25.41 30.05
N GLU A 430 44.23 26.29 30.85
CA GLU A 430 44.63 26.01 32.24
C GLU A 430 43.43 25.70 33.15
N GLN A 431 42.34 26.47 33.06
CA GLN A 431 41.11 26.24 33.83
C GLN A 431 40.46 24.91 33.43
N ARG A 432 40.48 24.59 32.13
CA ARG A 432 39.95 23.32 31.62
C ARG A 432 40.78 22.12 32.07
N ALA A 433 42.11 22.23 32.00
CA ALA A 433 43.03 21.19 32.47
C ALA A 433 42.88 20.94 33.98
N TRP A 434 42.79 22.02 34.77
CA TRP A 434 42.58 21.92 36.21
C TRP A 434 41.27 21.21 36.56
N LEU A 435 40.16 21.53 35.87
CA LEU A 435 38.88 20.84 36.09
C LEU A 435 38.95 19.33 35.76
N LEU A 436 39.70 18.97 34.73
CA LEU A 436 39.89 17.57 34.32
C LEU A 436 40.77 16.77 35.29
N GLU A 437 41.68 17.45 36.00
CA GLU A 437 42.54 16.84 37.02
C GLU A 437 41.84 16.72 38.37
N GLU A 438 41.12 17.77 38.79
CA GLU A 438 40.51 17.87 40.12
C GLU A 438 39.20 17.07 40.26
N TYR A 439 38.42 16.94 39.19
CA TYR A 439 37.10 16.31 39.23
C TYR A 439 37.01 15.05 38.37
N ALA A 440 36.35 14.02 38.91
CA ALA A 440 36.07 12.80 38.19
C ALA A 440 35.14 13.04 36.98
N GLY A 441 35.33 12.27 35.90
CA GLY A 441 34.65 12.47 34.62
C GLY A 441 33.12 12.39 34.68
N ASP A 442 32.55 11.69 35.66
CA ASP A 442 31.10 11.59 35.90
C ASP A 442 30.49 12.87 36.50
N ARG A 443 31.33 13.77 37.02
CA ARG A 443 30.93 15.10 37.50
C ARG A 443 31.25 16.22 36.52
N LEU A 444 31.79 15.91 35.34
CA LEU A 444 32.16 16.91 34.34
C LEU A 444 31.06 17.06 33.28
N TYR A 445 30.72 18.31 32.99
CA TYR A 445 29.68 18.69 32.04
C TYR A 445 30.17 19.79 31.10
N GLN A 446 29.71 19.74 29.85
CA GLN A 446 29.99 20.76 28.85
C GLN A 446 28.71 21.55 28.54
N LEU A 447 28.83 22.86 28.32
CA LEU A 447 27.70 23.69 27.90
C LEU A 447 27.25 23.38 26.47
N LYS A 448 25.92 23.26 26.28
CA LYS A 448 25.25 23.04 24.99
C LYS A 448 24.95 24.32 24.21
N ARG A 449 24.99 25.48 24.87
CA ARG A 449 24.67 26.81 24.32
C ARG A 449 25.19 27.88 25.27
N ASN A 450 25.40 29.10 24.78
CA ASN A 450 25.75 30.25 25.62
C ASN A 450 24.69 30.48 26.71
N CYS A 451 25.12 30.74 27.94
CA CYS A 451 24.25 31.14 29.03
C CYS A 451 24.68 32.48 29.62
N ASN A 452 23.69 33.31 29.94
CA ASN A 452 23.91 34.57 30.64
C ASN A 452 23.39 34.42 32.06
N ALA A 453 24.12 34.97 33.02
CA ALA A 453 23.69 35.04 34.41
C ALA A 453 22.40 35.88 34.52
N CYS A 454 21.32 35.26 34.98
CA CYS A 454 19.99 35.89 35.06
C CYS A 454 19.54 36.11 36.52
N GLN A 455 20.17 35.43 37.47
CA GLN A 455 19.90 35.53 38.91
C GLN A 455 21.18 35.79 39.71
N GLU A 456 21.01 36.14 40.98
CA GLU A 456 22.12 36.31 41.91
C GLU A 456 22.89 34.99 42.05
N LYS A 457 24.23 35.06 41.91
CA LYS A 457 25.18 33.92 41.87
C LYS A 457 25.09 33.01 40.64
N ASP A 458 24.35 33.36 39.59
CA ASP A 458 24.49 32.68 38.29
C ASP A 458 25.82 33.07 37.63
N VAL A 459 26.35 32.16 36.80
CA VAL A 459 27.52 32.42 35.96
C VAL A 459 27.12 32.50 34.48
N SER A 460 27.74 33.44 33.77
CA SER A 460 27.66 33.53 32.31
C SER A 460 28.79 32.70 31.70
N LEU A 461 28.45 31.80 30.79
CA LEU A 461 29.39 30.86 30.18
C LEU A 461 29.08 30.69 28.69
N LEU A 462 30.10 30.35 27.93
CA LEU A 462 29.98 30.15 26.48
C LEU A 462 29.74 28.66 26.15
N GLU A 463 29.14 28.43 24.98
CA GLU A 463 28.97 27.09 24.44
C GLU A 463 30.32 26.38 24.31
N GLY A 464 30.37 25.13 24.78
CA GLY A 464 31.59 24.32 24.74
C GLY A 464 32.49 24.40 25.99
N GLU A 465 32.23 25.35 26.91
CA GLU A 465 32.97 25.45 28.17
C GLU A 465 32.68 24.27 29.10
N LEU A 466 33.69 23.82 29.83
CA LEU A 466 33.65 22.68 30.75
C LEU A 466 33.38 23.18 32.17
N VAL A 467 32.51 22.50 32.90
CA VAL A 467 32.22 22.79 34.31
C VAL A 467 32.14 21.51 35.12
N ALA A 468 32.51 21.57 36.40
CA ALA A 468 32.33 20.46 37.33
C ALA A 468 31.07 20.67 38.17
N LEU A 469 30.27 19.62 38.33
CA LEU A 469 29.08 19.62 39.18
C LEU A 469 29.48 19.54 40.65
N LEU A 470 29.06 20.52 41.44
CA LEU A 470 29.21 20.53 42.90
C LEU A 470 27.94 20.03 43.58
N GLU A 471 26.80 20.62 43.23
CA GLU A 471 25.48 20.24 43.75
C GLU A 471 24.44 20.25 42.62
N ASP A 472 23.60 19.21 42.57
CA ASP A 472 22.55 19.01 41.57
C ASP A 472 21.21 19.67 41.94
N ARG A 473 21.21 20.48 43.01
CA ARG A 473 20.06 21.25 43.49
C ARG A 473 20.50 22.63 43.96
N ASP A 474 19.60 23.61 43.86
CA ASP A 474 19.79 24.91 44.50
C ASP A 474 19.41 24.89 45.99
N PRO A 475 19.69 25.96 46.77
CA PRO A 475 19.34 26.04 48.20
C PRO A 475 17.84 25.95 48.49
N MET A 476 16.98 26.11 47.48
CA MET A 476 15.53 25.95 47.56
C MET A 476 15.07 24.54 47.14
N GLY A 477 16.00 23.64 46.83
CA GLY A 477 15.75 22.23 46.48
C GLY A 477 15.47 21.96 45.00
N SER A 478 15.55 22.97 44.13
CA SER A 478 15.26 22.84 42.70
C SER A 478 16.36 22.09 41.97
N SER A 479 16.02 20.98 41.31
CA SER A 479 16.95 20.21 40.46
C SER A 479 17.19 20.82 39.08
N SER A 480 16.62 21.99 38.80
CA SER A 480 16.78 22.68 37.51
C SER A 480 18.00 23.59 37.47
N ARG A 481 18.53 23.98 38.64
CA ARG A 481 19.62 24.95 38.79
C ARG A 481 20.72 24.31 39.62
N TRP A 482 21.84 24.02 38.98
CA TRP A 482 22.96 23.27 39.56
C TRP A 482 24.09 24.22 39.93
N LEU A 483 24.72 23.97 41.08
CA LEU A 483 25.93 24.67 41.47
C LEU A 483 27.12 24.01 40.77
N VAL A 484 27.86 24.78 40.01
CA VAL A 484 28.99 24.29 39.21
C VAL A 484 30.27 25.09 39.47
N HIS A 485 31.42 24.44 39.27
CA HIS A 485 32.73 25.06 39.27
C HIS A 485 33.21 25.30 37.83
N THR A 486 33.56 26.53 37.48
CA THR A 486 33.98 26.93 36.12
C THR A 486 35.49 26.80 35.88
N GLY A 487 36.22 26.41 36.92
CA GLY A 487 37.69 26.37 36.96
C GLY A 487 38.30 27.64 37.57
N SER A 488 37.51 28.72 37.65
CA SER A 488 37.90 29.99 38.28
C SER A 488 36.94 30.46 39.36
N THR A 489 35.65 30.14 39.22
CA THR A 489 34.60 30.57 40.15
C THR A 489 33.55 29.48 40.34
N GLN A 490 32.75 29.60 41.39
CA GLN A 490 31.57 28.78 41.62
C GLN A 490 30.31 29.60 41.37
N GLY A 491 29.33 29.01 40.71
CA GLY A 491 28.04 29.66 40.49
C GLY A 491 27.02 28.72 39.88
N TYR A 492 25.80 29.23 39.72
CA TYR A 492 24.67 28.42 39.30
C TYR A 492 24.47 28.45 37.78
N VAL A 493 24.12 27.29 37.22
CA VAL A 493 23.77 27.10 35.81
C VAL A 493 22.56 26.18 35.71
N TYR A 494 21.68 26.42 34.75
CA TYR A 494 20.53 25.54 34.51
C TYR A 494 20.98 24.19 33.94
N SER A 495 20.53 23.09 34.55
CA SER A 495 20.89 21.72 34.16
C SER A 495 20.54 21.39 32.71
N SER A 496 19.46 22.00 32.19
CA SER A 496 19.07 21.87 30.78
C SER A 496 20.13 22.36 29.78
N PHE A 497 21.07 23.22 30.22
CA PHE A 497 22.13 23.77 29.37
C PHE A 497 23.38 22.88 29.36
N LEU A 498 23.43 21.85 30.20
CA LEU A 498 24.60 20.99 30.39
C LEU A 498 24.41 19.63 29.69
N LYS A 499 25.49 19.07 29.16
CA LYS A 499 25.62 17.66 28.72
C LYS A 499 26.81 17.03 29.45
N ALA A 500 26.73 15.75 29.80
CA ALA A 500 27.86 15.03 30.36
C ALA A 500 29.07 15.09 29.39
N TYR A 501 30.25 15.34 29.94
CA TYR A 501 31.47 15.47 29.16
C TYR A 501 31.92 14.09 28.63
N ASN A 502 32.21 14.00 27.32
CA ASN A 502 32.72 12.78 26.71
C ASN A 502 33.98 13.09 25.89
N PRO A 503 35.18 12.67 26.35
CA PRO A 503 36.46 13.03 25.72
C PRO A 503 36.67 12.40 24.32
N GLN A 504 35.86 11.40 23.91
CA GLN A 504 36.03 10.71 22.62
C GLN A 504 35.41 11.44 21.42
N ARG A 505 34.64 12.52 21.63
CA ARG A 505 33.91 13.23 20.56
C ARG A 505 34.65 14.42 19.91
N GLU A 506 35.79 14.88 20.45
CA GLU A 506 36.51 16.05 19.90
C GLU A 506 37.52 15.70 18.78
N VAL A 507 37.73 14.41 18.43
CA VAL A 507 38.79 13.98 17.47
C VAL A 507 38.25 13.57 16.08
N THR A 508 36.93 13.55 15.86
CA THR A 508 36.33 13.03 14.61
C THR A 508 35.39 14.03 13.93
N GLU A 509 35.94 15.17 13.49
CA GLU A 509 35.30 15.97 12.43
C GLU A 509 36.36 16.36 11.37
N ARG A 510 36.60 15.44 10.42
CA ARG A 510 36.98 15.80 9.05
C ARG A 510 35.89 15.27 8.12
N PRO A 511 35.43 16.06 7.13
CA PRO A 511 34.35 15.66 6.25
C PRO A 511 34.92 14.90 5.05
N ASP A 512 34.50 13.66 4.84
CA ASP A 512 34.53 13.06 3.50
C ASP A 512 33.46 11.98 3.34
N ASP A 513 33.04 11.88 2.09
CA ASP A 513 31.93 11.15 1.50
C ASP A 513 31.91 9.63 1.72
N PHE A 514 30.74 9.07 1.35
CA PHE A 514 30.39 7.67 1.09
C PHE A 514 29.90 6.84 2.30
N ASP A 515 28.59 6.52 2.27
CA ASP A 515 28.17 5.11 2.13
C ASP A 515 26.67 4.99 1.79
N ASN A 516 26.42 4.82 0.49
CA ASN A 516 25.40 3.90 0.01
C ASN A 516 25.86 2.49 0.37
N LEU A 517 25.09 1.74 1.17
CA LEU A 517 24.87 0.28 1.10
C LEU A 517 24.36 -0.25 2.45
N SER A 518 23.05 -0.53 2.54
CA SER A 518 22.56 -1.70 3.29
C SER A 518 21.12 -2.05 2.86
N LEU A 519 21.05 -2.89 1.85
CA LEU A 519 19.87 -3.66 1.46
C LEU A 519 19.89 -4.99 2.24
N PHE A 520 18.84 -5.23 3.03
CA PHE A 520 18.42 -6.49 3.68
C PHE A 520 19.43 -7.14 4.65
N VAL A 521 19.07 -7.37 5.92
CA VAL A 521 18.41 -8.58 6.47
C VAL A 521 18.20 -8.25 7.97
N SER A 522 17.04 -8.25 8.62
CA SER A 522 16.14 -9.38 8.91
C SER A 522 14.81 -8.88 9.46
N ASN A 523 13.77 -9.65 9.13
CA ASN A 523 12.45 -9.62 9.76
C ASN A 523 12.51 -10.41 11.08
N SER A 524 12.07 -9.85 12.21
CA SER A 524 11.20 -10.50 13.21
C SER A 524 11.22 -9.77 14.55
N ARG A 525 10.08 -9.19 14.93
CA ARG A 525 9.26 -9.62 16.08
C ARG A 525 8.32 -8.49 16.47
N SER A 526 7.04 -8.86 16.47
CA SER A 526 5.95 -8.24 17.21
C SER A 526 6.39 -7.77 18.59
N SER A 527 6.18 -6.49 18.89
CA SER A 527 6.03 -6.01 20.26
C SER A 527 4.93 -4.95 20.32
N SER A 528 3.80 -5.42 20.82
CA SER A 528 2.70 -4.64 21.36
C SER A 528 3.24 -3.69 22.45
N MET A 529 3.00 -2.39 22.32
CA MET A 529 3.19 -1.45 23.42
C MET A 529 1.93 -1.41 24.27
N ARG A 530 1.93 -2.13 25.39
CA ARG A 530 1.19 -1.74 26.60
C ARG A 530 2.21 -1.31 27.65
N SER A 531 1.94 -0.14 28.19
CA SER A 531 2.72 0.60 29.16
C SER A 531 2.75 -0.05 30.55
N PHE A 532 3.94 0.01 31.13
CA PHE A 532 4.36 -0.06 32.54
C PHE A 532 3.31 -0.02 33.65
N SER A 533 3.48 -0.93 34.61
CA SER A 533 3.64 -0.59 36.05
C SER A 533 3.99 -1.84 36.88
N SER A 534 5.14 -1.78 37.57
CA SER A 534 5.52 -2.56 38.76
C SER A 534 6.16 -1.56 39.72
N PRO A 535 5.98 -1.64 41.06
CA PRO A 535 6.85 -2.50 41.89
C PRO A 535 6.19 -3.11 43.15
N TYR A 536 6.82 -4.17 43.70
CA TYR A 536 7.28 -4.33 45.11
C TYR A 536 7.41 -5.83 45.54
N ILE A 537 8.67 -6.27 45.72
CA ILE A 537 9.32 -7.00 46.87
C ILE A 537 8.38 -7.80 47.82
N THR A 538 8.57 -9.09 48.19
CA THR A 538 9.67 -9.79 48.93
C THR A 538 9.50 -11.34 48.88
N PRO A 539 10.51 -12.17 49.29
CA PRO A 539 10.56 -13.64 49.09
C PRO A 539 10.39 -14.52 50.35
N ALA A 540 9.99 -15.79 50.17
CA ALA A 540 10.15 -17.00 51.02
C ALA A 540 9.20 -18.09 50.44
N SER A 541 9.36 -19.42 50.48
CA SER A 541 10.29 -20.37 51.11
C SER A 541 10.03 -21.76 50.47
N ALA A 542 11.01 -22.66 50.61
CA ALA A 542 11.03 -24.04 50.11
C ALA A 542 10.00 -24.99 50.75
N GLN A 543 9.70 -26.10 50.05
CA GLN A 543 9.47 -27.49 50.53
C GLN A 543 8.88 -28.31 49.36
N ASP A 544 9.65 -29.24 48.78
CA ASP A 544 9.79 -30.66 49.13
C ASP A 544 8.91 -31.56 48.24
N GLU A 545 9.60 -32.42 47.50
CA GLU A 545 9.23 -33.68 46.83
C GLU A 545 8.43 -34.66 47.73
N PRO A 546 7.88 -35.82 47.26
CA PRO A 546 8.40 -36.65 46.16
C PRO A 546 7.37 -37.41 45.27
N ASP A 547 7.91 -37.97 44.19
CA ASP A 547 7.38 -39.14 43.46
C ASP A 547 7.52 -40.41 44.32
N PRO A 548 6.69 -41.46 44.18
CA PRO A 548 7.21 -42.60 43.42
C PRO A 548 6.20 -43.55 42.73
N SER A 549 6.78 -44.36 41.83
CA SER A 549 6.53 -45.80 41.55
C SER A 549 5.27 -46.19 40.76
N GLU A 550 5.48 -46.68 39.53
CA GLU A 550 5.38 -48.10 39.10
C GLU A 550 3.93 -48.60 38.96
N ASP A 551 3.52 -48.94 37.73
CA ASP A 551 3.26 -50.35 37.45
C ASP A 551 3.15 -50.68 35.95
N GLN A 552 3.57 -51.90 35.65
CA GLN A 552 3.66 -52.54 34.35
C GLN A 552 2.31 -53.08 33.84
N HIS A 553 2.33 -53.51 32.57
CA HIS A 553 1.50 -54.52 31.89
C HIS A 553 0.43 -54.03 30.90
N VAL A 554 0.16 -54.67 29.77
CA VAL A 554 0.85 -55.60 28.83
C VAL A 554 -0.20 -55.92 27.75
N ARG A 555 0.23 -56.07 26.48
CA ARG A 555 -0.43 -56.76 25.34
C ARG A 555 -1.80 -56.21 24.86
N HIS A 556 -2.13 -56.17 23.57
CA HIS A 556 -1.72 -56.95 22.40
C HIS A 556 -1.64 -56.09 21.13
#